data_AF-A0AA40Y7C1-F1
#
_entry.id   AF-A0AA40Y7C1-F1
#
_cell.length_a   1.000
_cell.length_b   1.000
_cell.length_c   1.000
_cell.angle_alpha   90.00
_cell.angle_beta   90.00
_cell.angle_gamma   90.00
#
_symmetry.space_group_name_H-M   'P 1'
#
loop_
_entity.id
_entity.type
_entity.pdbx_description
1 polymer ?
#
loop_
_entity_poly.entity_id
_entity_poly.type
_entity_poly.pdbx_seq_one_letter_code
_entity_poly.pdbx_strand_id
1 'polypeptide(L)'
;MKRTPSAMRGHAFHFLRYGIGFLVAHLLLIVLGLWAWDALLEDRTEASLLAEMRGTHALLQQRFAETPREQWPALARGLDADFAYALRMVPLAEAEKELSASQRPPLNNGRVQIDLEHMRSLQRIGDSDYAVMLGPLDEALPDEGWQDSEVSGVAILLLILMVAVALPMYVMVYRLWRDVSQLAQAARQMRDGQLDTRAPRAGTALVRPLANAFNHMAEQLQQLLESQRVLAQAVAHEVRTPLARMRFGLADLEDTALDEIQRDALGGLRTDVDRLQHLTDAGVEYAALGRCHQLTRQRLQLAALVRGVVAQFAPLPMPVQQALSPAGLVNVNRHMLELALRNLLGNALRYARRQIRIASTVNNGWLCLQVEDDGPGIAPELRGQVLQPYVRLDPGSPGFGLGLALVQVVADKHGGHVEVIDSELGGACIRLHLPLESGGAVESETTC
;
A
#
# COMPACT_ATOMS: atom_id res chain seq x y z
N MET A 1 -7.71 -15.79 13.34
CA MET A 1 -7.25 -14.72 12.41
C MET A 1 -6.58 -13.58 13.20
N LYS A 2 -5.29 -13.71 13.52
CA LYS A 2 -4.49 -12.62 14.09
C LYS A 2 -3.93 -11.79 12.93
N ARG A 3 -4.48 -10.60 12.68
CA ARG A 3 -3.93 -9.65 11.71
C ARG A 3 -2.59 -9.12 12.23
N THR A 4 -1.54 -9.18 11.42
CA THR A 4 -0.23 -8.63 11.77
C THR A 4 -0.28 -7.09 11.86
N PRO A 5 0.26 -6.48 12.94
CA PRO A 5 0.11 -5.04 13.20
C PRO A 5 0.90 -4.12 12.25
N SER A 6 1.80 -4.64 11.41
CA SER A 6 2.63 -3.83 10.51
C SER A 6 1.89 -3.33 9.27
N ALA A 7 1.02 -4.14 8.67
CA ALA A 7 0.27 -3.76 7.47
C ALA A 7 -0.81 -2.70 7.77
N MET A 8 -1.40 -2.71 8.97
CA MET A 8 -2.36 -1.68 9.38
C MET A 8 -1.73 -0.28 9.54
N ARG A 9 -0.43 -0.18 9.87
CA ARG A 9 0.23 1.11 10.12
C ARG A 9 0.42 1.96 8.85
N GLY A 10 0.89 1.37 7.75
CA GLY A 10 1.07 2.11 6.49
C GLY A 10 -0.25 2.59 5.88
N HIS A 11 -1.28 1.75 6.01
CA HIS A 11 -2.63 2.05 5.58
C HIS A 11 -3.23 3.19 6.43
N ALA A 12 -3.17 3.10 7.76
CA ALA A 12 -3.62 4.16 8.65
C ALA A 12 -2.89 5.50 8.39
N PHE A 13 -1.60 5.46 8.03
CA PHE A 13 -0.81 6.65 7.73
C PHE A 13 -1.30 7.44 6.50
N HIS A 14 -1.57 6.75 5.38
CA HIS A 14 -2.10 7.44 4.19
C HIS A 14 -3.51 7.97 4.43
N PHE A 15 -4.36 7.19 5.09
CA PHE A 15 -5.70 7.63 5.44
C PHE A 15 -5.68 8.85 6.38
N LEU A 16 -4.81 8.83 7.40
CA LEU A 16 -4.63 9.96 8.31
C LEU A 16 -4.09 11.19 7.56
N ARG A 17 -3.15 11.02 6.62
CA ARG A 17 -2.59 12.13 5.83
C ARG A 17 -3.65 12.82 4.96
N TYR A 18 -4.47 12.06 4.24
CA TYR A 18 -5.52 12.64 3.39
C TYR A 18 -6.74 13.12 4.20
N GLY A 19 -7.07 12.44 5.30
CA GLY A 19 -8.11 12.87 6.24
C GLY A 19 -7.76 14.19 6.92
N ILE A 20 -6.52 14.35 7.41
CA ILE A 20 -6.02 15.62 7.97
C ILE A 20 -6.03 16.71 6.89
N GLY A 21 -5.57 16.41 5.68
CA GLY A 21 -5.58 17.38 4.57
C GLY A 21 -6.98 17.91 4.26
N PHE A 22 -7.98 17.02 4.24
CA PHE A 22 -9.37 17.41 4.06
C PHE A 22 -9.89 18.31 5.21
N LEU A 23 -9.55 17.96 6.45
CA LEU A 23 -9.97 18.70 7.64
C LEU A 23 -9.32 20.10 7.70
N VAL A 24 -8.03 20.21 7.33
CA VAL A 24 -7.29 21.48 7.21
C VAL A 24 -7.89 22.35 6.11
N ALA A 25 -8.18 21.79 4.93
CA ALA A 25 -8.80 22.54 3.84
C ALA A 25 -10.17 23.10 4.24
N HIS A 26 -10.97 22.33 4.98
CA HIS A 26 -12.25 22.80 5.52
C HIS A 26 -12.08 23.88 6.58
N LEU A 27 -11.11 23.75 7.49
CA LEU A 27 -10.81 24.78 8.49
C LEU A 27 -10.38 26.10 7.83
N LEU A 28 -9.55 26.04 6.77
CA LEU A 28 -9.11 27.22 6.03
C LEU A 28 -10.27 27.94 5.34
N LEU A 29 -11.20 27.21 4.73
CA LEU A 29 -12.41 27.80 4.16
C LEU A 29 -13.26 28.54 5.21
N ILE A 30 -13.29 28.04 6.44
CA ILE A 30 -14.00 28.70 7.55
C ILE A 30 -13.32 29.98 7.97
N VAL A 31 -12.01 29.94 8.22
CA VAL A 31 -11.26 31.15 8.61
C VAL A 31 -11.41 32.23 7.55
N LEU A 32 -11.36 31.85 6.26
CA LEU A 32 -11.61 32.76 5.15
C LEU A 32 -13.05 33.32 5.16
N GLY A 33 -14.04 32.47 5.46
CA GLY A 33 -15.44 32.88 5.52
C GLY A 33 -15.74 33.85 6.67
N LEU A 34 -15.21 33.59 7.87
CA LEU A 34 -15.34 34.48 9.03
C LEU A 34 -14.63 35.82 8.79
N TRP A 35 -13.41 35.77 8.23
CA TRP A 35 -12.68 36.99 7.86
C TRP A 35 -13.43 37.82 6.81
N ALA A 36 -14.01 37.17 5.79
CA ALA A 36 -14.80 37.85 4.77
C ALA A 36 -16.11 38.44 5.33
N TRP A 37 -16.72 37.79 6.33
CA TRP A 37 -17.92 38.28 7.01
C TRP A 37 -17.63 39.55 7.81
N ASP A 38 -16.56 39.53 8.60
CA ASP A 38 -16.07 40.66 9.41
C ASP A 38 -15.76 41.88 8.52
N ALA A 39 -14.97 41.66 7.46
CA ALA A 39 -14.61 42.70 6.50
C ALA A 39 -15.81 43.30 5.73
N LEU A 40 -16.93 42.58 5.60
CA LEU A 40 -18.12 43.09 4.90
C LEU A 40 -19.03 43.93 5.79
N LEU A 41 -19.00 43.72 7.11
CA LEU A 41 -19.89 44.37 8.07
C LEU A 41 -19.31 45.69 8.58
N GLU A 42 -18.00 45.77 8.78
CA GLU A 42 -17.32 46.96 9.31
C GLU A 42 -17.50 48.20 8.40
N ASP A 43 -17.53 48.00 7.07
CA ASP A 43 -17.72 49.10 6.11
C ASP A 43 -19.19 49.59 6.04
N ARG A 44 -20.15 48.78 6.52
CA ARG A 44 -21.59 49.12 6.53
C ARG A 44 -21.99 50.00 7.71
N THR A 45 -21.33 49.86 8.85
CA THR A 45 -21.69 50.55 10.10
C THR A 45 -21.37 52.04 10.04
N GLU A 46 -20.18 52.43 9.57
CA GLU A 46 -19.80 53.86 9.46
C GLU A 46 -20.70 54.65 8.52
N ALA A 47 -20.97 54.09 7.33
CA ALA A 47 -21.82 54.73 6.33
C ALA A 47 -23.28 54.90 6.80
N SER A 48 -23.78 53.91 7.55
CA SER A 48 -25.12 53.96 8.15
C SER A 48 -25.21 55.03 9.24
N LEU A 49 -24.23 55.07 10.15
CA LEU A 49 -24.17 56.03 11.24
C LEU A 49 -24.08 57.47 10.71
N LEU A 50 -23.27 57.70 9.66
CA LEU A 50 -23.18 58.99 8.97
C LEU A 50 -24.51 59.41 8.33
N ALA A 51 -25.25 58.48 7.74
CA ALA A 51 -26.55 58.77 7.12
C ALA A 51 -27.61 59.14 8.15
N GLU A 52 -27.64 58.43 9.29
CA GLU A 52 -28.55 58.70 10.40
C GLU A 52 -28.26 60.05 11.05
N MET A 53 -27.00 60.32 11.41
CA MET A 53 -26.62 61.56 12.09
C MET A 53 -26.81 62.80 11.21
N ARG A 54 -26.70 62.69 9.88
CA ARG A 54 -27.00 63.79 8.95
C ARG A 54 -28.43 64.32 9.09
N GLY A 55 -29.41 63.43 9.25
CA GLY A 55 -30.81 63.82 9.40
C GLY A 55 -31.04 64.58 10.71
N THR A 56 -30.52 64.03 11.80
CA THR A 56 -30.61 64.63 13.15
C THR A 56 -29.96 66.01 13.22
N HIS A 57 -28.73 66.11 12.73
CA HIS A 57 -28.00 67.37 12.66
C HIS A 57 -28.70 68.41 11.77
N ALA A 58 -29.30 68.01 10.65
CA ALA A 58 -30.07 68.92 9.80
C ALA A 58 -31.29 69.51 10.54
N LEU A 59 -32.01 68.70 11.33
CA LEU A 59 -33.12 69.18 12.16
C LEU A 59 -32.65 70.13 13.27
N LEU A 60 -31.51 69.83 13.90
CA LEU A 60 -30.91 70.71 14.90
C LEU A 60 -30.51 72.05 14.29
N GLN A 61 -29.87 72.07 13.12
CA GLN A 61 -29.56 73.30 12.38
C GLN A 61 -30.81 74.15 12.15
N GLN A 62 -31.90 73.53 11.70
CA GLN A 62 -33.15 74.23 11.46
C GLN A 62 -33.69 74.88 12.75
N ARG A 63 -33.72 74.14 13.86
CA ARG A 63 -34.20 74.65 15.16
C ARG A 63 -33.34 75.79 15.71
N PHE A 64 -32.01 75.69 15.58
CA PHE A 64 -31.10 76.76 15.99
C PHE A 64 -31.20 77.99 15.07
N ALA A 65 -31.46 77.80 13.77
CA ALA A 65 -31.68 78.90 12.83
C ALA A 65 -32.98 79.67 13.09
N GLU A 66 -34.03 79.00 13.53
CA GLU A 66 -35.33 79.59 13.87
C GLU A 66 -35.33 80.31 15.25
N THR A 67 -34.30 80.09 16.08
CA THR A 67 -34.23 80.60 17.46
C THR A 67 -33.20 81.74 17.58
N PRO A 68 -33.51 82.87 18.25
CA PRO A 68 -32.53 83.93 18.49
C PRO A 68 -31.31 83.45 19.28
N ARG A 69 -30.11 83.97 18.93
CA ARG A 69 -28.82 83.55 19.52
C ARG A 69 -28.78 83.63 21.05
N GLU A 70 -29.45 84.59 21.65
CA GLU A 70 -29.50 84.78 23.11
C GLU A 70 -30.20 83.61 23.83
N GLN A 71 -31.08 82.89 23.12
CA GLN A 71 -31.87 81.79 23.68
C GLN A 71 -31.24 80.43 23.37
N TRP A 72 -30.15 80.37 22.61
CA TRP A 72 -29.46 79.13 22.24
C TRP A 72 -29.03 78.27 23.45
N PRO A 73 -28.49 78.81 24.56
CA PRO A 73 -28.16 77.99 25.72
C PRO A 73 -29.39 77.43 26.46
N ALA A 74 -30.55 78.09 26.35
CA ALA A 74 -31.80 77.58 26.89
C ALA A 74 -32.37 76.49 25.97
N LEU A 75 -32.30 76.69 24.65
CA LEU A 75 -32.71 75.71 23.65
C LEU A 75 -31.87 74.42 23.73
N ALA A 76 -30.55 74.53 23.81
CA ALA A 76 -29.66 73.37 23.93
C ALA A 76 -29.98 72.53 25.16
N ARG A 77 -30.23 73.16 26.33
CA ARG A 77 -30.64 72.46 27.56
C ARG A 77 -32.02 71.82 27.45
N GLY A 78 -32.94 72.44 26.72
CA GLY A 78 -34.26 71.86 26.46
C GLY A 78 -34.16 70.63 25.56
N LEU A 79 -33.39 70.74 24.48
CA LEU A 79 -33.18 69.63 23.54
C LEU A 79 -32.40 68.49 24.18
N ASP A 80 -31.38 68.75 25.01
CA ASP A 80 -30.62 67.71 25.73
C ASP A 80 -31.52 66.73 26.50
N ALA A 81 -32.65 67.19 27.04
CA ALA A 81 -33.62 66.33 27.72
C ALA A 81 -34.43 65.41 26.78
N ASP A 82 -34.52 65.77 25.50
CA ASP A 82 -35.27 65.03 24.47
C ASP A 82 -34.40 63.99 23.74
N PHE A 83 -33.07 64.08 23.85
CA PHE A 83 -32.13 63.15 23.22
C PHE A 83 -31.71 62.03 24.17
N ALA A 84 -31.48 60.84 23.61
CA ALA A 84 -30.99 59.69 24.36
C ALA A 84 -29.50 59.82 24.75
N TYR A 85 -28.75 60.64 24.02
CA TYR A 85 -27.33 60.96 24.23
C TYR A 85 -27.16 62.45 24.50
N ALA A 86 -26.07 62.80 25.21
CA ALA A 86 -25.82 64.18 25.60
C ALA A 86 -25.69 65.11 24.37
N LEU A 87 -26.44 66.21 24.39
CA LEU A 87 -26.40 67.28 23.42
C LEU A 87 -25.76 68.50 24.07
N ARG A 88 -24.58 68.89 23.59
CA ARG A 88 -23.86 70.05 24.10
C ARG A 88 -23.61 71.06 23.00
N MET A 89 -23.80 72.33 23.34
CA MET A 89 -23.30 73.43 22.53
C MET A 89 -21.89 73.79 23.03
N VAL A 90 -20.91 73.68 22.14
CA VAL A 90 -19.51 73.94 22.45
C VAL A 90 -18.95 75.04 21.54
N PRO A 91 -18.03 75.89 22.02
CA PRO A 91 -17.29 76.80 21.15
C PRO A 91 -16.56 76.05 20.04
N LEU A 92 -16.50 76.63 18.84
CA LEU A 92 -15.90 76.00 17.66
C LEU A 92 -14.43 75.63 17.89
N ALA A 93 -13.68 76.47 18.60
CA ALA A 93 -12.27 76.22 18.94
C ALA A 93 -12.07 75.05 19.92
N GLU A 94 -13.10 74.68 20.69
CA GLU A 94 -13.09 73.51 21.57
C GLU A 94 -13.50 72.25 20.79
N ALA A 95 -14.55 72.36 19.96
CA ALA A 95 -14.98 71.30 19.04
C ALA A 95 -13.84 70.82 18.10
N GLU A 96 -13.05 71.75 17.56
CA GLU A 96 -11.90 71.41 16.70
C GLU A 96 -10.76 70.69 17.43
N LYS A 97 -10.64 70.87 18.75
CA LYS A 97 -9.64 70.16 19.58
C LYS A 97 -10.08 68.74 19.92
N GLU A 98 -11.40 68.53 20.05
CA GLU A 98 -11.97 67.22 20.34
C GLU A 98 -11.92 66.27 19.14
N LEU A 99 -11.71 66.77 17.91
CA LEU A 99 -11.49 65.95 16.73
C LEU A 99 -10.06 65.36 16.69
N SER A 100 -9.97 64.05 16.46
CA SER A 100 -8.71 63.33 16.23
C SER A 100 -7.90 63.96 15.09
N ALA A 101 -6.57 63.95 15.19
CA ALA A 101 -5.68 64.72 14.29
C ALA A 101 -5.84 64.39 12.79
N SER A 102 -6.33 63.19 12.46
CA SER A 102 -6.67 62.73 11.11
C SER A 102 -7.99 63.29 10.56
N GLN A 103 -8.88 63.75 11.44
CA GLN A 103 -10.24 64.19 11.14
C GLN A 103 -10.45 65.70 11.37
N ARG A 104 -9.40 66.52 11.22
CA ARG A 104 -9.44 67.99 11.35
C ARG A 104 -9.62 68.77 10.03
N PRO A 105 -10.56 68.47 9.11
CA PRO A 105 -11.00 69.51 8.19
C PRO A 105 -11.78 70.57 8.96
N PRO A 106 -11.71 71.85 8.54
CA PRO A 106 -12.47 72.91 9.20
C PRO A 106 -13.97 72.59 9.16
N LEU A 107 -14.65 72.75 10.30
CA LEU A 107 -16.10 72.61 10.45
C LEU A 107 -16.90 73.69 9.68
N ASN A 108 -16.22 74.44 8.80
CA ASN A 108 -16.66 75.69 8.17
C ASN A 108 -17.82 75.57 7.18
N ASN A 109 -18.24 74.34 6.82
CA ASN A 109 -19.27 74.12 5.80
C ASN A 109 -20.55 73.50 6.37
N GLY A 110 -20.71 73.43 7.70
CA GLY A 110 -21.88 72.81 8.32
C GLY A 110 -22.02 71.31 7.99
N ARG A 111 -20.91 70.64 7.62
CA ARG A 111 -20.91 69.18 7.45
C ARG A 111 -20.86 68.51 8.82
N VAL A 112 -21.63 67.43 8.96
CA VAL A 112 -21.51 66.54 10.11
C VAL A 112 -20.18 65.81 10.03
N GLN A 113 -19.38 65.93 11.08
CA GLN A 113 -18.18 65.14 11.29
C GLN A 113 -18.47 64.14 12.41
N ILE A 114 -17.96 62.92 12.26
CA ILE A 114 -18.12 61.85 13.25
C ILE A 114 -16.73 61.45 13.72
N ASP A 115 -16.52 61.57 15.02
CA ASP A 115 -15.40 60.97 15.71
C ASP A 115 -15.83 59.58 16.16
N LEU A 116 -15.30 58.56 15.47
CA LEU A 116 -15.59 57.16 15.74
C LEU A 116 -14.80 56.64 16.96
N GLU A 117 -13.71 57.32 17.34
CA GLU A 117 -12.86 56.90 18.46
C GLU A 117 -13.55 57.20 19.79
N HIS A 118 -14.24 58.34 19.89
CA HIS A 118 -15.03 58.73 21.07
C HIS A 118 -16.54 58.63 20.85
N MET A 119 -16.98 58.08 19.71
CA MET A 119 -18.38 57.93 19.31
C MET A 119 -19.18 59.24 19.44
N ARG A 120 -18.68 60.34 18.84
CA ARG A 120 -19.33 61.66 18.89
C ARG A 120 -19.57 62.19 17.49
N SER A 121 -20.55 63.08 17.36
CA SER A 121 -20.75 63.83 16.13
C SER A 121 -20.80 65.32 16.37
N LEU A 122 -20.18 66.08 15.47
CA LEU A 122 -20.01 67.52 15.58
C LEU A 122 -20.50 68.20 14.30
N GLN A 123 -21.19 69.31 14.47
CA GLN A 123 -21.58 70.18 13.36
C GLN A 123 -21.64 71.64 13.80
N ARG A 124 -21.00 72.53 13.03
CA ARG A 124 -21.07 73.99 13.26
C ARG A 124 -22.49 74.52 13.03
N ILE A 125 -22.98 75.38 13.91
CA ILE A 125 -24.30 76.02 13.79
C ILE A 125 -24.21 77.22 12.84
N GLY A 126 -24.73 77.09 11.62
CA GLY A 126 -24.66 78.15 10.59
C GLY A 126 -23.23 78.73 10.41
N ASP A 127 -23.12 80.06 10.42
CA ASP A 127 -21.86 80.82 10.43
C ASP A 127 -21.50 81.36 11.83
N SER A 128 -21.77 80.57 12.89
CA SER A 128 -21.42 80.96 14.27
C SER A 128 -20.13 80.30 14.76
N ASP A 129 -19.60 80.84 15.85
CA ASP A 129 -18.45 80.28 16.58
C ASP A 129 -18.85 79.14 17.52
N TYR A 130 -19.99 78.50 17.28
CA TYR A 130 -20.50 77.38 18.08
C TYR A 130 -20.78 76.16 17.21
N ALA A 131 -20.58 74.99 17.79
CA ALA A 131 -20.94 73.70 17.23
C ALA A 131 -21.87 72.94 18.18
N VAL A 132 -22.76 72.13 17.60
CA VAL A 132 -23.50 71.11 18.35
C VAL A 132 -22.68 69.84 18.35
N MET A 133 -22.51 69.30 19.54
CA MET A 133 -21.90 68.01 19.79
C MET A 133 -22.96 67.06 20.32
N LEU A 134 -23.04 65.87 19.72
CA LEU A 134 -23.89 64.78 20.16
C LEU A 134 -23.00 63.60 20.53
N GLY A 135 -23.09 63.12 21.76
CA GLY A 135 -22.41 61.92 22.23
C GLY A 135 -21.90 62.03 23.68
N PRO A 136 -21.36 60.94 24.25
CA PRO A 136 -21.00 59.69 23.57
C PRO A 136 -22.24 58.93 23.05
N LEU A 137 -22.21 58.50 21.78
CA LEU A 137 -23.32 57.82 21.10
C LEU A 137 -23.46 56.36 21.57
N ASP A 138 -22.38 55.78 22.08
CA ASP A 138 -22.28 54.45 22.68
C ASP A 138 -22.91 54.37 24.08
N GLU A 139 -22.84 55.43 24.90
CA GLU A 139 -23.48 55.44 26.23
C GLU A 139 -25.02 55.39 26.18
N ALA A 140 -25.62 55.87 25.08
CA ALA A 140 -27.07 55.89 24.87
C ALA A 140 -27.60 54.61 24.20
N LEU A 141 -26.71 53.83 23.59
CA LEU A 141 -27.05 52.51 23.07
C LEU A 141 -27.09 51.55 24.27
N PRO A 142 -28.22 50.92 24.59
CA PRO A 142 -28.25 49.92 25.65
C PRO A 142 -27.21 48.85 25.31
N ASP A 143 -26.29 48.56 26.25
CA ASP A 143 -25.25 47.52 26.18
C ASP A 143 -25.66 46.45 25.14
N GLU A 144 -25.19 46.59 23.90
CA GLU A 144 -25.61 45.72 22.80
C GLU A 144 -24.89 44.37 22.93
N GLY A 145 -25.13 43.67 24.04
CA GLY A 145 -24.84 42.25 24.20
C GLY A 145 -25.59 41.37 23.18
N TRP A 146 -26.44 41.97 22.34
CA TRP A 146 -27.07 41.32 21.19
C TRP A 146 -26.07 41.06 20.07
N GLN A 147 -25.10 41.95 19.83
CA GLN A 147 -24.16 41.83 18.70
C GLN A 147 -23.16 40.67 18.90
N ASP A 148 -22.66 40.47 20.13
CA ASP A 148 -21.86 39.30 20.49
C ASP A 148 -22.69 37.99 20.47
N SER A 149 -23.97 38.06 20.84
CA SER A 149 -24.85 36.88 20.89
C SER A 149 -25.23 36.35 19.50
N GLU A 150 -25.50 37.23 18.52
CA GLU A 150 -25.86 36.82 17.15
C GLU A 150 -24.65 36.24 16.39
N VAL A 151 -23.46 36.82 16.56
CA VAL A 151 -22.23 36.30 15.95
C VAL A 151 -21.88 34.91 16.51
N SER A 152 -22.05 34.71 17.83
CA SER A 152 -21.83 33.39 18.45
C SER A 152 -22.81 32.32 17.95
N GLY A 153 -24.09 32.68 17.72
CA GLY A 153 -25.11 31.78 17.19
C GLY A 153 -24.84 31.34 15.75
N VAL A 154 -24.44 32.28 14.89
CA VAL A 154 -24.07 31.99 13.49
C VAL A 154 -22.84 31.10 13.43
N ALA A 155 -21.82 31.35 14.27
CA ALA A 155 -20.62 30.52 14.34
C ALA A 155 -20.92 29.07 14.77
N ILE A 156 -21.77 28.88 15.79
CA ILE A 156 -22.19 27.54 16.25
C ILE A 156 -22.99 26.82 15.16
N LEU A 157 -23.91 27.50 14.48
CA LEU A 157 -24.68 26.92 13.38
C LEU A 157 -23.77 26.47 12.23
N LEU A 158 -22.79 27.29 11.84
CA LEU A 158 -21.80 26.93 10.82
C LEU A 158 -20.97 25.72 11.23
N LEU A 159 -20.56 25.63 12.51
CA LEU A 159 -19.84 24.48 13.03
C LEU A 159 -20.69 23.20 12.98
N ILE A 160 -21.97 23.28 13.36
CA ILE A 160 -22.90 22.13 13.30
C ILE A 160 -23.06 21.68 11.85
N LEU A 161 -23.29 22.61 10.92
CA LEU A 161 -23.41 22.31 9.49
C LEU A 161 -22.12 21.68 8.94
N MET A 162 -20.96 22.16 9.39
CA MET A 162 -19.65 21.62 9.01
C MET A 162 -19.53 20.16 9.46
N VAL A 163 -19.79 19.86 10.73
CA VAL A 163 -19.71 18.49 11.25
C VAL A 163 -20.73 17.59 10.56
N ALA A 164 -21.93 18.09 10.29
CA ALA A 164 -22.99 17.37 9.60
C ALA A 164 -22.61 16.97 8.17
N VAL A 165 -21.77 17.74 7.47
CA VAL A 165 -21.26 17.40 6.12
C VAL A 165 -19.95 16.60 6.18
N ALA A 166 -19.03 17.00 7.04
CA ALA A 166 -17.70 16.39 7.14
C ALA A 166 -17.78 14.95 7.65
N LEU A 167 -18.62 14.66 8.65
CA LEU A 167 -18.69 13.34 9.26
C LEU A 167 -19.20 12.25 8.28
N PRO A 168 -20.33 12.43 7.57
CA PRO A 168 -20.77 11.45 6.56
C PRO A 168 -19.75 11.27 5.44
N MET A 169 -19.14 12.36 4.97
CA MET A 169 -18.15 12.29 3.90
C MET A 169 -16.88 11.55 4.35
N TYR A 170 -16.41 11.80 5.57
CA TYR A 170 -15.29 11.07 6.17
C TYR A 170 -15.59 9.57 6.27
N VAL A 171 -16.78 9.20 6.76
CA VAL A 171 -17.21 7.79 6.85
C VAL A 171 -17.27 7.16 5.46
N MET A 172 -17.79 7.86 4.46
CA MET A 172 -17.88 7.38 3.08
C MET A 172 -16.48 7.13 2.49
N VAL A 173 -15.57 8.09 2.59
CA VAL A 173 -14.19 7.99 2.09
C VAL A 173 -13.43 6.88 2.81
N TYR A 174 -13.57 6.77 4.13
CA TYR A 174 -12.94 5.71 4.92
C TYR A 174 -13.38 4.32 4.47
N ARG A 175 -14.70 4.12 4.27
CA ARG A 175 -15.24 2.83 3.81
C ARG A 175 -14.73 2.46 2.42
N LEU A 176 -14.73 3.43 1.48
CA LEU A 176 -14.22 3.22 0.13
C LEU A 176 -12.74 2.80 0.16
N TRP A 177 -11.91 3.55 0.88
CA TRP A 177 -10.48 3.27 0.99
C TRP A 177 -10.20 1.92 1.67
N ARG A 178 -10.96 1.57 2.72
CA ARG A 178 -10.87 0.27 3.40
C ARG A 178 -11.19 -0.88 2.46
N ASP A 179 -12.24 -0.76 1.64
CA ASP A 179 -12.63 -1.83 0.72
C ASP A 179 -11.60 -2.00 -0.42
N VAL A 180 -11.07 -0.88 -0.97
CA VAL A 180 -10.01 -0.92 -1.99
C VAL A 180 -8.71 -1.51 -1.46
N SER A 181 -8.30 -1.14 -0.23
CA SER A 181 -7.08 -1.67 0.37
C SER A 181 -7.15 -3.17 0.65
N GLN A 182 -8.31 -3.68 1.06
CA GLN A 182 -8.55 -5.11 1.24
C GLN A 182 -8.47 -5.87 -0.09
N LEU A 183 -9.06 -5.33 -1.16
CA LEU A 183 -8.95 -5.90 -2.49
C LEU A 183 -7.49 -5.93 -2.99
N ALA A 184 -6.75 -4.83 -2.79
CA ALA A 184 -5.33 -4.77 -3.15
C ALA A 184 -4.48 -5.77 -2.37
N GLN A 185 -4.81 -6.03 -1.10
CA GLN A 185 -4.15 -7.04 -0.30
C GLN A 185 -4.45 -8.46 -0.79
N ALA A 186 -5.71 -8.76 -1.13
CA ALA A 186 -6.09 -10.05 -1.70
C ALA A 186 -5.38 -10.31 -3.05
N ALA A 187 -5.24 -9.28 -3.90
CA ALA A 187 -4.49 -9.37 -5.15
C ALA A 187 -2.99 -9.66 -4.93
N ARG A 188 -2.36 -9.05 -3.90
CA ARG A 188 -0.97 -9.35 -3.53
C ARG A 188 -0.80 -10.79 -3.05
N GLN A 189 -1.71 -11.28 -2.21
CA GLN A 189 -1.68 -12.66 -1.73
C GLN A 189 -1.82 -13.66 -2.88
N MET A 190 -2.71 -13.39 -3.84
CA MET A 190 -2.86 -14.20 -5.04
C MET A 190 -1.59 -14.20 -5.90
N ARG A 191 -0.95 -13.04 -6.09
CA ARG A 191 0.35 -12.94 -6.78
C ARG A 191 1.41 -13.78 -6.11
N ASP A 192 1.41 -13.82 -4.78
CA ASP A 192 2.37 -14.60 -3.99
C ASP A 192 1.99 -16.10 -3.90
N GLY A 193 0.99 -16.55 -4.69
CA GLY A 193 0.63 -17.96 -4.85
C GLY A 193 -0.53 -18.46 -3.97
N GLN A 194 -1.17 -17.58 -3.18
CA GLN A 194 -2.30 -17.97 -2.33
C GLN A 194 -3.63 -17.90 -3.10
N LEU A 195 -3.84 -18.84 -4.01
CA LEU A 195 -4.96 -18.86 -4.95
C LEU A 195 -6.33 -19.08 -4.29
N ASP A 196 -6.38 -19.59 -3.06
CA ASP A 196 -7.60 -19.74 -2.26
C ASP A 196 -8.06 -18.41 -1.64
N THR A 197 -7.24 -17.36 -1.73
CA THR A 197 -7.59 -16.04 -1.22
C THR A 197 -8.77 -15.48 -2.00
N ARG A 198 -9.74 -14.90 -1.28
CA ARG A 198 -10.85 -14.16 -1.87
C ARG A 198 -10.89 -12.75 -1.29
N ALA A 199 -11.27 -11.79 -2.13
CA ALA A 199 -11.56 -10.45 -1.68
C ALA A 199 -12.80 -10.49 -0.75
N PRO A 200 -12.73 -9.87 0.43
CA PRO A 200 -13.87 -9.81 1.34
C PRO A 200 -15.02 -9.01 0.71
N ARG A 201 -16.25 -9.24 1.20
CA ARG A 201 -17.44 -8.50 0.75
C ARG A 201 -17.23 -7.00 0.98
N ALA A 202 -17.09 -6.24 -0.11
CA ALA A 202 -16.99 -4.79 -0.05
C ALA A 202 -18.27 -4.17 0.51
N GLY A 203 -18.14 -3.28 1.49
CA GLY A 203 -19.28 -2.56 2.07
C GLY A 203 -19.83 -1.49 1.11
N THR A 204 -18.98 -0.97 0.23
CA THR A 204 -19.28 0.13 -0.70
C THR A 204 -19.84 -0.43 -2.00
N ALA A 205 -20.91 0.19 -2.54
CA ALA A 205 -21.54 -0.26 -3.79
C ALA A 205 -20.60 -0.14 -5.00
N LEU A 206 -19.71 0.86 -5.00
CA LEU A 206 -18.75 1.11 -6.08
C LEU A 206 -17.68 0.01 -6.20
N VAL A 207 -17.22 -0.55 -5.08
CA VAL A 207 -16.13 -1.56 -5.06
C VAL A 207 -16.69 -2.98 -5.19
N ARG A 208 -17.97 -3.18 -4.89
CA ARG A 208 -18.63 -4.50 -4.90
C ARG A 208 -18.50 -5.25 -6.24
N PRO A 209 -18.77 -4.63 -7.41
CA PRO A 209 -18.59 -5.28 -8.71
C PRO A 209 -17.14 -5.69 -8.96
N LEU A 210 -16.18 -4.85 -8.55
CA LEU A 210 -14.76 -5.13 -8.72
C LEU A 210 -14.29 -6.29 -7.84
N ALA A 211 -14.74 -6.34 -6.58
CA ALA A 211 -14.47 -7.47 -5.69
C ALA A 211 -15.06 -8.78 -6.21
N ASN A 212 -16.27 -8.74 -6.78
CA ASN A 212 -16.90 -9.91 -7.39
C ASN A 212 -16.16 -10.36 -8.65
N ALA A 213 -15.78 -9.43 -9.54
CA ALA A 213 -14.99 -9.75 -10.73
C ALA A 213 -13.64 -10.36 -10.37
N PHE A 214 -12.96 -9.82 -9.35
CA PHE A 214 -11.73 -10.40 -8.81
C PHE A 214 -11.94 -11.83 -8.31
N ASN A 215 -12.99 -12.07 -7.52
CA ASN A 215 -13.28 -13.41 -6.99
C ASN A 215 -13.63 -14.41 -8.09
N HIS A 216 -14.33 -13.98 -9.15
CA HIS A 216 -14.61 -14.83 -10.29
C HIS A 216 -13.35 -15.19 -11.08
N MET A 217 -12.47 -14.21 -11.32
CA MET A 217 -11.16 -14.43 -11.93
C MET A 217 -10.30 -15.39 -11.08
N ALA A 218 -10.33 -15.25 -9.76
CA ALA A 218 -9.65 -16.13 -8.82
C ALA A 218 -10.12 -17.60 -8.99
N GLU A 219 -11.43 -17.79 -9.06
CA GLU A 219 -12.06 -19.10 -9.23
C GLU A 219 -11.74 -19.73 -10.58
N GLN A 220 -11.83 -18.95 -11.67
CA GLN A 220 -11.46 -19.42 -13.01
C GLN A 220 -9.98 -19.83 -13.09
N LEU A 221 -9.09 -19.04 -12.49
CA LEU A 221 -7.67 -19.35 -12.45
C LEU A 221 -7.40 -20.64 -11.66
N GLN A 222 -8.06 -20.80 -10.52
CA GLN A 222 -7.97 -22.01 -9.69
C GLN A 222 -8.48 -23.25 -10.45
N GLN A 223 -9.62 -23.15 -11.14
CA GLN A 223 -10.17 -24.22 -11.97
C GLN A 223 -9.24 -24.57 -13.14
N LEU A 224 -8.67 -23.56 -13.81
CA LEU A 224 -7.72 -23.77 -14.91
C LEU A 224 -6.48 -24.52 -14.43
N LEU A 225 -5.93 -24.14 -13.27
CA LEU A 225 -4.76 -24.80 -12.72
C LEU A 225 -5.06 -26.23 -12.24
N GLU A 226 -6.24 -26.46 -11.66
CA GLU A 226 -6.66 -27.81 -11.25
C GLU A 226 -6.93 -28.72 -12.46
N SER A 227 -7.56 -28.20 -13.51
CA SER A 227 -7.76 -28.96 -14.76
C SER A 227 -6.44 -29.32 -15.44
N GLN A 228 -5.44 -28.42 -15.46
CA GLN A 228 -4.09 -28.75 -15.93
C GLN A 228 -3.43 -29.85 -15.08
N ARG A 229 -3.71 -29.89 -13.76
CA ARG A 229 -3.21 -30.96 -12.87
C ARG A 229 -3.83 -32.30 -13.22
N VAL A 230 -5.15 -32.38 -13.28
CA VAL A 230 -5.87 -33.61 -13.60
C VAL A 230 -5.46 -34.12 -14.98
N LEU A 231 -5.34 -33.22 -15.97
CA LEU A 231 -4.92 -33.59 -17.32
C LEU A 231 -3.48 -34.12 -17.34
N ALA A 232 -2.53 -33.46 -16.66
CA ALA A 232 -1.14 -33.94 -16.59
C ALA A 232 -1.05 -35.33 -15.92
N GLN A 233 -1.84 -35.59 -14.87
CA GLN A 233 -1.89 -36.89 -14.21
C GLN A 233 -2.55 -37.97 -15.08
N ALA A 234 -3.65 -37.63 -15.76
CA ALA A 234 -4.34 -38.53 -16.67
C ALA A 234 -3.44 -38.92 -17.85
N VAL A 235 -2.80 -37.95 -18.51
CA VAL A 235 -1.85 -38.19 -19.61
C VAL A 235 -0.72 -39.12 -19.16
N ALA A 236 -0.17 -38.90 -17.98
CA ALA A 236 0.89 -39.76 -17.46
C ALA A 236 0.43 -41.20 -17.21
N HIS A 237 -0.79 -41.37 -16.69
CA HIS A 237 -1.35 -42.70 -16.46
C HIS A 237 -1.63 -43.44 -17.78
N GLU A 238 -2.22 -42.73 -18.75
CA GLU A 238 -2.51 -43.24 -20.09
C GLU A 238 -1.24 -43.54 -20.89
N VAL A 239 -0.12 -42.86 -20.61
CA VAL A 239 1.19 -43.14 -21.26
C VAL A 239 1.95 -44.29 -20.57
N ARG A 240 1.86 -44.41 -19.23
CA ARG A 240 2.54 -45.48 -18.48
C ARG A 240 2.01 -46.87 -18.87
N THR A 241 0.71 -46.99 -19.17
CA THR A 241 0.08 -48.27 -19.55
C THR A 241 0.63 -48.86 -20.87
N PRO A 242 0.66 -48.14 -22.01
CA PRO A 242 1.26 -48.64 -23.25
C PRO A 242 2.77 -48.83 -23.14
N LEU A 243 3.49 -48.01 -22.36
CA LEU A 243 4.92 -48.22 -22.11
C LEU A 243 5.17 -49.52 -21.35
N ALA A 244 4.38 -49.81 -20.31
CA ALA A 244 4.46 -51.09 -19.60
C ALA A 244 4.18 -52.27 -20.54
N ARG A 245 3.15 -52.17 -21.40
CA ARG A 245 2.84 -53.20 -22.42
C ARG A 245 3.98 -53.40 -23.41
N MET A 246 4.58 -52.31 -23.91
CA MET A 246 5.76 -52.40 -24.79
C MET A 246 6.92 -53.09 -24.08
N ARG A 247 7.19 -52.74 -22.82
CA ARG A 247 8.24 -53.37 -22.01
C ARG A 247 8.00 -54.87 -21.81
N PHE A 248 6.76 -55.29 -21.52
CA PHE A 248 6.42 -56.71 -21.42
C PHE A 248 6.55 -57.45 -22.76
N GLY A 249 6.08 -56.85 -23.86
CA GLY A 249 6.23 -57.44 -25.19
C GLY A 249 7.69 -57.57 -25.62
N LEU A 250 8.53 -56.59 -25.27
CA LEU A 250 9.97 -56.66 -25.50
C LEU A 250 10.63 -57.76 -24.65
N ALA A 251 10.23 -57.92 -23.38
CA ALA A 251 10.73 -58.98 -22.52
C ALA A 251 10.33 -60.39 -23.00
N ASP A 252 9.13 -60.55 -23.56
CA ASP A 252 8.68 -61.83 -24.16
C ASP A 252 9.51 -62.20 -25.39
N LEU A 253 9.93 -61.19 -26.18
CA LEU A 253 10.80 -61.38 -27.34
C LEU A 253 12.26 -61.71 -26.94
N GLU A 254 12.70 -61.41 -25.71
CA GLU A 254 14.05 -61.76 -25.24
C GLU A 254 14.26 -63.28 -25.12
N ASP A 255 13.19 -64.06 -24.91
CA ASP A 255 13.23 -65.53 -24.81
C ASP A 255 13.11 -66.25 -26.17
N THR A 256 13.00 -65.51 -27.28
CA THR A 256 12.97 -66.08 -28.63
C THR A 256 14.36 -66.16 -29.27
N ALA A 257 14.53 -67.12 -30.19
CA ALA A 257 15.78 -67.29 -30.93
C ALA A 257 15.97 -66.16 -31.96
N LEU A 258 16.48 -65.02 -31.49
CA LEU A 258 16.79 -63.84 -32.30
C LEU A 258 18.21 -63.90 -32.87
N ASP A 259 18.37 -63.41 -34.10
CA ASP A 259 19.70 -63.13 -34.66
C ASP A 259 20.36 -61.93 -33.95
N GLU A 260 21.65 -61.71 -34.21
CA GLU A 260 22.44 -60.68 -33.52
C GLU A 260 21.93 -59.25 -33.80
N ILE A 261 21.40 -59.00 -35.00
CA ILE A 261 20.85 -57.70 -35.43
C ILE A 261 19.51 -57.44 -34.72
N GLN A 262 18.65 -58.46 -34.63
CA GLN A 262 17.37 -58.42 -33.95
C GLN A 262 17.53 -58.23 -32.44
N ARG A 263 18.55 -58.87 -31.84
CA ARG A 263 18.86 -58.71 -30.42
C ARG A 263 19.33 -57.28 -30.10
N ASP A 264 20.14 -56.69 -30.97
CA ASP A 264 20.59 -55.30 -30.84
C ASP A 264 19.43 -54.31 -31.03
N ALA A 265 18.58 -54.53 -32.04
CA ALA A 265 17.36 -53.73 -32.26
C ALA A 265 16.37 -53.82 -31.07
N LEU A 266 16.18 -55.00 -30.48
CA LEU A 266 15.34 -55.20 -29.30
C LEU A 266 15.91 -54.47 -28.08
N GLY A 267 17.23 -54.53 -27.88
CA GLY A 267 17.93 -53.78 -26.84
C GLY A 267 17.78 -52.27 -27.00
N GLY A 268 17.84 -51.77 -28.24
CA GLY A 268 17.58 -50.38 -28.60
C GLY A 268 16.15 -49.95 -28.24
N LEU A 269 15.15 -50.73 -28.66
CA LEU A 269 13.73 -50.46 -28.36
C LEU A 269 13.45 -50.46 -26.85
N ARG A 270 14.03 -51.39 -26.10
CA ARG A 270 13.91 -51.43 -24.64
C ARG A 270 14.46 -50.17 -24.00
N THR A 271 15.63 -49.74 -24.46
CA THR A 271 16.28 -48.51 -23.99
C THR A 271 15.40 -47.29 -24.27
N ASP A 272 14.75 -47.22 -25.43
CA ASP A 272 13.86 -46.12 -25.79
C ASP A 272 12.54 -46.13 -25.01
N VAL A 273 11.97 -47.30 -24.71
CA VAL A 273 10.79 -47.43 -23.84
C VAL A 273 11.11 -46.98 -22.41
N ASP A 274 12.24 -47.42 -21.85
CA ASP A 274 12.68 -47.01 -20.52
C ASP A 274 12.96 -45.50 -20.46
N ARG A 275 13.55 -44.94 -21.53
CA ARG A 275 13.70 -43.50 -21.72
C ARG A 275 12.35 -42.78 -21.67
N LEU A 276 11.37 -43.19 -22.49
CA LEU A 276 10.05 -42.56 -22.51
C LEU A 276 9.37 -42.60 -21.14
N GLN A 277 9.48 -43.73 -20.42
CA GLN A 277 8.93 -43.87 -19.06
C GLN A 277 9.54 -42.85 -18.10
N HIS A 278 10.87 -42.71 -18.13
CA HIS A 278 11.57 -41.72 -17.32
C HIS A 278 11.21 -40.28 -17.69
N LEU A 279 10.98 -39.96 -18.97
CA LEU A 279 10.53 -38.63 -19.39
C LEU A 279 9.14 -38.31 -18.84
N THR A 280 8.20 -39.26 -18.95
CA THR A 280 6.84 -39.08 -18.44
C THR A 280 6.85 -38.86 -16.94
N ASP A 281 7.59 -39.68 -16.19
CA ASP A 281 7.67 -39.58 -14.74
C ASP A 281 8.32 -38.26 -14.30
N ALA A 282 9.42 -37.85 -14.94
CA ALA A 282 10.09 -36.57 -14.66
C ALA A 282 9.21 -35.36 -15.03
N GLY A 283 8.44 -35.43 -16.12
CA GLY A 283 7.51 -34.37 -16.53
C GLY A 283 6.36 -34.18 -15.54
N VAL A 284 5.81 -35.27 -15.01
CA VAL A 284 4.78 -35.22 -13.95
C VAL A 284 5.35 -34.62 -12.67
N GLU A 285 6.54 -35.05 -12.27
CA GLU A 285 7.21 -34.57 -11.07
C GLU A 285 7.49 -33.06 -11.17
N TYR A 286 8.01 -32.60 -12.32
CA TYR A 286 8.21 -31.19 -12.63
C TYR A 286 6.90 -30.38 -12.58
N ALA A 287 5.84 -30.87 -13.24
CA ALA A 287 4.53 -30.20 -13.24
C ALA A 287 3.90 -30.15 -11.84
N ALA A 288 4.10 -31.18 -11.02
CA ALA A 288 3.60 -31.22 -9.65
C ALA A 288 4.33 -30.20 -8.75
N LEU A 289 5.65 -30.06 -8.88
CA LEU A 289 6.46 -29.15 -8.07
C LEU A 289 6.18 -27.67 -8.37
N GLY A 290 6.01 -27.31 -9.64
CA GLY A 290 5.65 -25.94 -10.03
C GLY A 290 4.41 -25.42 -9.29
N ARG A 291 3.47 -26.31 -8.97
CA ARG A 291 2.18 -26.02 -8.33
C ARG A 291 2.16 -26.17 -6.80
N CYS A 292 3.24 -26.58 -6.15
CA CYS A 292 3.25 -26.67 -4.69
C CYS A 292 3.35 -25.25 -4.10
N HIS A 293 2.25 -24.73 -3.53
CA HIS A 293 2.18 -23.36 -3.01
C HIS A 293 2.53 -23.29 -1.52
N GLN A 294 2.33 -24.38 -0.77
CA GLN A 294 2.70 -24.49 0.63
C GLN A 294 3.86 -25.46 0.79
N LEU A 295 4.96 -24.93 1.29
CA LEU A 295 6.16 -25.70 1.54
C LEU A 295 6.08 -26.30 2.95
N THR A 296 5.70 -27.58 3.07
CA THR A 296 5.78 -28.27 4.37
C THR A 296 7.23 -28.50 4.72
N ARG A 297 7.79 -27.62 5.56
CA ARG A 297 9.18 -27.70 6.03
C ARG A 297 9.24 -28.56 7.28
N GLN A 298 10.31 -29.34 7.40
CA GLN A 298 10.63 -30.10 8.60
C GLN A 298 12.10 -29.96 8.93
N ARG A 299 12.41 -29.97 10.23
CA ARG A 299 13.79 -30.01 10.72
C ARG A 299 14.39 -31.38 10.43
N LEU A 300 15.41 -31.43 9.57
CA LEU A 300 16.08 -32.68 9.23
C LEU A 300 17.60 -32.56 9.34
N GLN A 301 18.26 -33.68 9.62
CA GLN A 301 19.72 -33.77 9.54
C GLN A 301 20.15 -33.98 8.09
N LEU A 302 20.76 -32.96 7.49
CA LEU A 302 21.17 -32.98 6.08
C LEU A 302 22.09 -34.17 5.78
N ALA A 303 23.03 -34.48 6.67
CA ALA A 303 23.96 -35.58 6.49
C ALA A 303 23.27 -36.95 6.41
N ALA A 304 22.18 -37.16 7.15
CA ALA A 304 21.40 -38.39 7.06
C ALA A 304 20.64 -38.50 5.73
N LEU A 305 20.09 -37.38 5.24
CA LEU A 305 19.42 -37.33 3.95
C LEU A 305 20.38 -37.62 2.80
N VAL A 306 21.55 -36.97 2.76
CA VAL A 306 22.56 -37.18 1.72
C VAL A 306 23.03 -38.63 1.71
N ARG A 307 23.34 -39.22 2.88
CA ARG A 307 23.69 -40.64 2.97
C ARG A 307 22.58 -41.55 2.46
N GLY A 308 21.33 -41.26 2.81
CA GLY A 308 20.17 -41.99 2.32
C GLY A 308 20.04 -41.97 0.80
N VAL A 309 20.19 -40.79 0.19
CA VAL A 309 20.15 -40.65 -1.28
C VAL A 309 21.32 -41.37 -1.94
N VAL A 310 22.55 -41.20 -1.44
CA VAL A 310 23.73 -41.89 -2.01
C VAL A 310 23.57 -43.41 -1.95
N ALA A 311 22.97 -43.95 -0.88
CA ALA A 311 22.70 -45.38 -0.75
C ALA A 311 21.68 -45.91 -1.77
N GLN A 312 20.75 -45.08 -2.27
CA GLN A 312 19.78 -45.47 -3.31
C GLN A 312 20.45 -45.74 -4.67
N PHE A 313 21.65 -45.21 -4.90
CA PHE A 313 22.43 -45.41 -6.14
C PHE A 313 23.45 -46.55 -6.03
N ALA A 314 23.44 -47.33 -4.95
CA ALA A 314 24.37 -48.45 -4.79
C ALA A 314 24.01 -49.63 -5.71
N PRO A 315 24.98 -50.33 -6.33
CA PRO A 315 26.43 -50.07 -6.26
C PRO A 315 26.85 -48.86 -7.08
N LEU A 316 27.69 -48.00 -6.48
CA LEU A 316 28.17 -46.79 -7.14
C LEU A 316 29.27 -47.16 -8.16
N PRO A 317 29.20 -46.67 -9.41
CA PRO A 317 30.22 -46.92 -10.42
C PRO A 317 31.57 -46.23 -10.11
N MET A 318 31.59 -45.28 -9.17
CA MET A 318 32.75 -44.46 -8.81
C MET A 318 32.64 -43.97 -7.35
N PRO A 319 33.76 -43.63 -6.70
CA PRO A 319 33.75 -43.09 -5.34
C PRO A 319 33.01 -41.75 -5.24
N VAL A 320 32.11 -41.65 -4.25
CA VAL A 320 31.40 -40.43 -3.88
C VAL A 320 31.91 -39.95 -2.51
N GLN A 321 32.75 -38.91 -2.51
CA GLN A 321 33.26 -38.30 -1.28
C GLN A 321 32.22 -37.37 -0.65
N GLN A 322 32.00 -37.48 0.65
CA GLN A 322 31.03 -36.67 1.38
C GLN A 322 31.74 -35.79 2.41
N ALA A 323 31.78 -34.48 2.16
CA ALA A 323 32.32 -33.47 3.06
C ALA A 323 31.18 -32.59 3.62
N LEU A 324 30.35 -33.20 4.46
CA LEU A 324 29.13 -32.58 4.98
C LEU A 324 29.42 -31.88 6.30
N SER A 325 29.06 -30.61 6.43
CA SER A 325 29.19 -29.90 7.70
C SER A 325 28.37 -30.60 8.79
N PRO A 326 28.95 -30.85 9.99
CA PRO A 326 28.28 -31.56 11.07
C PRO A 326 27.17 -30.75 11.76
N ALA A 327 27.03 -29.46 11.45
CA ALA A 327 26.18 -28.56 12.21
C ALA A 327 24.86 -28.23 11.50
N GLY A 328 23.75 -28.60 12.15
CA GLY A 328 22.46 -27.95 11.99
C GLY A 328 21.34 -28.84 11.46
N LEU A 329 20.21 -28.86 12.20
CA LEU A 329 18.93 -29.24 11.62
C LEU A 329 18.53 -28.15 10.60
N VAL A 330 18.34 -28.53 9.34
CA VAL A 330 17.90 -27.61 8.29
C VAL A 330 16.38 -27.67 8.19
N ASN A 331 15.72 -26.51 8.12
CA ASN A 331 14.26 -26.44 8.03
C ASN A 331 13.83 -26.35 6.56
N VAL A 332 13.63 -27.51 5.94
CA VAL A 332 13.40 -27.64 4.48
C VAL A 332 12.32 -28.67 4.21
N ASN A 333 11.75 -28.68 3.00
CA ASN A 333 10.89 -29.78 2.58
C ASN A 333 11.77 -30.98 2.20
N ARG A 334 11.72 -32.03 3.02
CA ARG A 334 12.53 -33.25 2.82
C ARG A 334 12.36 -33.84 1.42
N HIS A 335 11.13 -33.99 0.94
CA HIS A 335 10.85 -34.66 -0.33
C HIS A 335 11.43 -33.88 -1.52
N MET A 336 11.25 -32.55 -1.53
CA MET A 336 11.82 -31.68 -2.56
C MET A 336 13.35 -31.65 -2.52
N LEU A 337 13.94 -31.64 -1.32
CA LEU A 337 15.40 -31.65 -1.19
C LEU A 337 16.00 -33.00 -1.60
N GLU A 338 15.37 -34.12 -1.20
CA GLU A 338 15.75 -35.47 -1.62
C GLU A 338 15.76 -35.58 -3.14
N LEU A 339 14.73 -35.01 -3.76
CA LEU A 339 14.55 -34.98 -5.19
C LEU A 339 15.61 -34.11 -5.91
N ALA A 340 15.91 -32.91 -5.39
CA ALA A 340 16.99 -32.09 -5.92
C ALA A 340 18.33 -32.83 -5.84
N LEU A 341 18.63 -33.45 -4.69
CA LEU A 341 19.82 -34.27 -4.50
C LEU A 341 19.90 -35.46 -5.46
N ARG A 342 18.79 -36.17 -5.68
CA ARG A 342 18.72 -37.29 -6.63
C ARG A 342 19.05 -36.84 -8.06
N ASN A 343 18.53 -35.67 -8.45
CA ASN A 343 18.81 -35.09 -9.77
C ASN A 343 20.26 -34.60 -9.91
N LEU A 344 20.80 -33.93 -8.89
CA LEU A 344 22.20 -33.48 -8.88
C LEU A 344 23.18 -34.66 -8.92
N LEU A 345 22.97 -35.66 -8.06
CA LEU A 345 23.80 -36.86 -8.02
C LEU A 345 23.68 -37.70 -9.28
N GLY A 346 22.46 -37.88 -9.80
CA GLY A 346 22.24 -38.59 -11.06
C GLY A 346 22.93 -37.89 -12.25
N ASN A 347 22.96 -36.55 -12.25
CA ASN A 347 23.71 -35.78 -13.23
C ASN A 347 25.23 -35.99 -13.07
N ALA A 348 25.75 -35.89 -11.86
CA ALA A 348 27.17 -36.10 -11.58
C ALA A 348 27.62 -37.52 -11.96
N LEU A 349 26.87 -38.57 -11.60
CA LEU A 349 27.17 -39.97 -11.93
C LEU A 349 27.21 -40.25 -13.43
N ARG A 350 26.48 -39.46 -14.22
CA ARG A 350 26.47 -39.62 -15.68
C ARG A 350 27.71 -39.01 -16.34
N TYR A 351 28.17 -37.86 -15.87
CA TYR A 351 29.22 -37.09 -16.55
C TYR A 351 30.60 -37.20 -15.91
N ALA A 352 30.66 -37.59 -14.63
CA ALA A 352 31.91 -37.86 -13.93
C ALA A 352 32.71 -38.97 -14.62
N ARG A 353 34.02 -38.85 -14.56
CA ARG A 353 34.97 -39.83 -15.11
C ARG A 353 35.45 -40.78 -14.02
N ARG A 354 35.80 -40.27 -12.84
CA ARG A 354 36.45 -41.06 -11.78
C ARG A 354 35.95 -40.75 -10.38
N GLN A 355 35.44 -39.56 -10.10
CA GLN A 355 35.09 -39.18 -8.72
C GLN A 355 34.02 -38.09 -8.66
N ILE A 356 33.22 -38.15 -7.60
CA ILE A 356 32.21 -37.16 -7.27
C ILE A 356 32.43 -36.70 -5.83
N ARG A 357 32.22 -35.41 -5.58
CA ARG A 357 32.25 -34.84 -4.23
C ARG A 357 30.92 -34.15 -3.91
N ILE A 358 30.33 -34.49 -2.77
CA ILE A 358 29.17 -33.80 -2.20
C ILE A 358 29.64 -33.08 -0.95
N ALA A 359 29.50 -31.76 -0.92
CA ALA A 359 29.85 -30.96 0.24
C ALA A 359 28.68 -30.09 0.69
N SER A 360 28.61 -29.81 1.98
CA SER A 360 27.64 -28.86 2.51
C SER A 360 28.31 -27.89 3.48
N THR A 361 27.98 -26.62 3.34
CA THR A 361 28.41 -25.56 4.26
C THR A 361 27.21 -24.75 4.71
N VAL A 362 27.27 -24.26 5.95
CA VAL A 362 26.23 -23.42 6.53
C VAL A 362 26.90 -22.12 6.98
N ASN A 363 26.61 -21.03 6.26
CA ASN A 363 27.21 -19.72 6.50
C ASN A 363 26.13 -18.64 6.50
N ASN A 364 26.16 -17.72 7.46
CA ASN A 364 25.31 -16.52 7.49
C ASN A 364 23.79 -16.80 7.33
N GLY A 365 23.28 -17.90 7.86
CA GLY A 365 21.87 -18.28 7.72
C GLY A 365 21.52 -18.83 6.33
N TRP A 366 22.50 -19.30 5.56
CA TRP A 366 22.31 -19.99 4.29
C TRP A 366 22.95 -21.37 4.32
N LEU A 367 22.23 -22.36 3.80
CA LEU A 367 22.77 -23.66 3.44
C LEU A 367 23.27 -23.59 2.00
N CYS A 368 24.53 -23.94 1.78
CA CYS A 368 25.08 -24.21 0.46
C CYS A 368 25.34 -25.72 0.37
N LEU A 369 24.56 -26.41 -0.46
CA LEU A 369 24.79 -27.81 -0.80
C LEU A 369 25.37 -27.87 -2.21
N GLN A 370 26.56 -28.44 -2.36
CA GLN A 370 27.25 -28.52 -3.63
C GLN A 370 27.54 -29.96 -4.04
N VAL A 371 27.38 -30.24 -5.33
CA VAL A 371 27.73 -31.52 -5.97
C VAL A 371 28.72 -31.21 -7.09
N GLU A 372 29.88 -31.86 -7.02
CA GLU A 372 31.04 -31.67 -7.89
C GLU A 372 31.39 -32.96 -8.62
N ASP A 373 31.71 -32.87 -9.90
CA ASP A 373 32.22 -33.97 -10.72
C ASP A 373 33.56 -33.61 -11.40
N ASP A 374 34.24 -34.64 -11.92
CA ASP A 374 35.47 -34.55 -12.73
C ASP A 374 35.21 -34.76 -14.25
N GLY A 375 33.99 -34.42 -14.70
CA GLY A 375 33.54 -34.52 -16.07
C GLY A 375 34.04 -33.39 -17.00
N PRO A 376 33.37 -33.16 -18.14
CA PRO A 376 33.76 -32.12 -19.11
C PRO A 376 33.44 -30.68 -18.67
N GLY A 377 32.72 -30.49 -17.56
CA GLY A 377 32.28 -29.17 -17.10
C GLY A 377 31.16 -28.55 -17.95
N ILE A 378 30.81 -27.29 -17.65
CA ILE A 378 29.79 -26.53 -18.37
C ILE A 378 30.35 -25.15 -18.72
N ALA A 379 30.42 -24.84 -20.02
CA ALA A 379 30.91 -23.57 -20.52
C ALA A 379 30.10 -22.38 -19.95
N PRO A 380 30.72 -21.26 -19.59
CA PRO A 380 30.07 -20.12 -18.93
C PRO A 380 28.78 -19.63 -19.61
N GLU A 381 28.76 -19.63 -20.94
CA GLU A 381 27.66 -19.14 -21.78
C GLU A 381 26.42 -20.06 -21.71
N LEU A 382 26.62 -21.32 -21.33
CA LEU A 382 25.60 -22.37 -21.29
C LEU A 382 25.02 -22.57 -19.88
N ARG A 383 25.66 -22.00 -18.84
CA ARG A 383 25.27 -22.19 -17.43
C ARG A 383 23.86 -21.70 -17.10
N GLY A 384 23.43 -20.59 -17.69
CA GLY A 384 22.06 -20.10 -17.52
C GLY A 384 21.03 -20.93 -18.28
N GLN A 385 21.41 -21.50 -19.43
CA GLN A 385 20.51 -22.26 -20.28
C GLN A 385 20.28 -23.68 -19.75
N VAL A 386 21.29 -24.30 -19.13
CA VAL A 386 21.21 -25.67 -18.61
C VAL A 386 20.20 -25.84 -17.47
N LEU A 387 19.80 -24.72 -16.84
CA LEU A 387 18.77 -24.68 -15.80
C LEU A 387 17.34 -24.58 -16.39
N GLN A 388 17.20 -24.36 -17.70
CA GLN A 388 15.89 -24.31 -18.36
C GLN A 388 15.36 -25.72 -18.66
N PRO A 389 14.04 -25.94 -18.58
CA PRO A 389 13.45 -27.24 -18.86
C PRO A 389 13.67 -27.65 -20.33
N TYR A 390 13.94 -28.94 -20.54
CA TYR A 390 14.18 -29.57 -21.84
C TYR A 390 15.47 -29.15 -22.56
N VAL A 391 16.35 -28.38 -21.93
CA VAL A 391 17.65 -28.01 -22.51
C VAL A 391 18.68 -29.11 -22.27
N ARG A 392 19.43 -29.45 -23.32
CA ARG A 392 20.52 -30.45 -23.28
C ARG A 392 21.75 -29.88 -23.99
N LEU A 393 22.92 -30.00 -23.35
CA LEU A 393 24.20 -29.58 -23.93
C LEU A 393 24.81 -30.66 -24.83
N ASP A 394 24.48 -31.93 -24.56
CA ASP A 394 24.88 -33.08 -25.36
C ASP A 394 23.62 -33.87 -25.81
N PRO A 395 23.26 -33.80 -27.10
CA PRO A 395 22.14 -34.57 -27.67
C PRO A 395 22.33 -36.10 -27.63
N GLY A 396 23.55 -36.60 -27.45
CA GLY A 396 23.86 -38.02 -27.33
C GLY A 396 23.78 -38.57 -25.91
N SER A 397 23.92 -37.71 -24.90
CA SER A 397 23.88 -38.10 -23.48
C SER A 397 22.46 -38.45 -23.03
N PRO A 398 22.17 -39.58 -22.38
CA PRO A 398 20.78 -39.98 -22.08
C PRO A 398 20.03 -38.93 -21.22
N GLY A 399 18.70 -38.99 -21.06
CA GLY A 399 17.92 -38.05 -20.24
C GLY A 399 17.41 -36.78 -20.95
N PHE A 400 16.53 -36.03 -20.28
CA PHE A 400 15.55 -35.14 -20.95
C PHE A 400 15.70 -33.65 -20.67
N GLY A 401 16.75 -33.21 -19.97
CA GLY A 401 16.93 -31.79 -19.64
C GLY A 401 15.96 -31.26 -18.58
N LEU A 402 15.30 -32.13 -17.82
CA LEU A 402 14.39 -31.74 -16.74
C LEU A 402 15.07 -31.71 -15.36
N GLY A 403 16.19 -32.41 -15.19
CA GLY A 403 16.79 -32.62 -13.86
C GLY A 403 17.25 -31.32 -13.20
N LEU A 404 18.02 -30.48 -13.89
CA LEU A 404 18.50 -29.22 -13.34
C LEU A 404 17.40 -28.15 -13.26
N ALA A 405 16.46 -28.15 -14.20
CA ALA A 405 15.26 -27.32 -14.11
C ALA A 405 14.44 -27.65 -12.85
N LEU A 406 14.39 -28.92 -12.47
CA LEU A 406 13.74 -29.35 -11.23
C LEU A 406 14.50 -28.81 -10.00
N VAL A 407 15.82 -28.88 -9.99
CA VAL A 407 16.65 -28.29 -8.91
C VAL A 407 16.39 -26.79 -8.79
N GLN A 408 16.26 -26.07 -9.91
CA GLN A 408 15.91 -24.66 -9.94
C GLN A 408 14.54 -24.41 -9.29
N VAL A 409 13.50 -25.18 -9.68
CA VAL A 409 12.17 -25.07 -9.06
C VAL A 409 12.24 -25.32 -7.55
N VAL A 410 13.03 -26.30 -7.09
CA VAL A 410 13.21 -26.58 -5.66
C VAL A 410 13.86 -25.39 -4.95
N ALA A 411 14.89 -24.77 -5.55
CA ALA A 411 15.54 -23.58 -5.01
C ALA A 411 14.57 -22.41 -4.89
N ASP A 412 13.87 -22.07 -5.98
CA ASP A 412 12.92 -20.95 -6.04
C ASP A 412 11.82 -21.10 -4.97
N LYS A 413 11.28 -22.32 -4.81
CA LYS A 413 10.25 -22.61 -3.81
C LYS A 413 10.72 -22.49 -2.36
N HIS A 414 12.02 -22.67 -2.12
CA HIS A 414 12.62 -22.44 -0.81
C HIS A 414 13.07 -20.98 -0.62
N GLY A 415 12.91 -20.10 -1.61
CA GLY A 415 13.46 -18.74 -1.60
C GLY A 415 14.99 -18.72 -1.79
N GLY A 416 15.52 -19.77 -2.38
CA GLY A 416 16.93 -19.99 -2.66
C GLY A 416 17.32 -19.69 -4.11
N HIS A 417 18.50 -20.14 -4.52
CA HIS A 417 18.95 -20.09 -5.92
C HIS A 417 19.93 -21.23 -6.22
N VAL A 418 20.17 -21.46 -7.51
CA VAL A 418 21.14 -22.45 -8.01
C VAL A 418 22.27 -21.70 -8.71
N GLU A 419 23.52 -22.11 -8.44
CA GLU A 419 24.71 -21.62 -9.11
C GLU A 419 25.40 -22.80 -9.82
N VAL A 420 25.90 -22.57 -11.03
CA VAL A 420 26.72 -23.52 -11.77
C VAL A 420 28.09 -22.88 -11.96
N ILE A 421 29.15 -23.56 -11.51
CA ILE A 421 30.53 -23.10 -11.60
C ILE A 421 31.46 -24.24 -12.01
N ASP A 422 32.73 -23.92 -12.22
CA ASP A 422 33.78 -24.93 -12.44
C ASP A 422 34.11 -25.65 -11.12
N SER A 423 34.26 -26.97 -11.21
CA SER A 423 34.62 -27.84 -10.10
C SER A 423 36.12 -27.80 -9.83
N GLU A 424 36.53 -27.91 -8.56
CA GLU A 424 37.94 -28.13 -8.19
C GLU A 424 38.46 -29.47 -8.71
N LEU A 425 37.56 -30.41 -9.02
CA LEU A 425 37.88 -31.70 -9.62
C LEU A 425 38.07 -31.62 -11.14
N GLY A 426 37.83 -30.46 -11.77
CA GLY A 426 38.00 -30.20 -13.19
C GLY A 426 36.75 -30.35 -14.05
N GLY A 427 35.60 -30.74 -13.48
CA GLY A 427 34.30 -30.84 -14.15
C GLY A 427 33.32 -29.76 -13.74
N ALA A 428 32.04 -30.12 -13.53
CA ALA A 428 31.00 -29.18 -13.12
C ALA A 428 30.77 -29.18 -11.60
N CYS A 429 30.49 -28.01 -11.03
CA CYS A 429 30.03 -27.85 -9.66
C CYS A 429 28.68 -27.15 -9.67
N ILE A 430 27.66 -27.80 -9.10
CA ILE A 430 26.33 -27.23 -8.97
C ILE A 430 26.06 -26.99 -7.49
N ARG A 431 25.79 -25.73 -7.14
CA ARG A 431 25.49 -25.28 -5.79
C ARG A 431 24.03 -24.93 -5.65
N LEU A 432 23.38 -25.53 -4.66
CA LEU A 432 22.03 -25.22 -4.22
C LEU A 432 22.11 -24.39 -2.94
N HIS A 433 21.70 -23.12 -3.04
CA HIS A 433 21.66 -22.18 -1.92
C HIS A 433 20.25 -22.09 -1.36
N LEU A 434 20.05 -22.44 -0.10
CA LEU A 434 18.76 -22.37 0.58
C LEU A 434 18.86 -21.49 1.83
N PRO A 435 17.92 -20.57 2.08
CA PRO A 435 17.90 -19.81 3.33
C PRO A 435 17.53 -20.72 4.50
N LEU A 436 18.28 -20.61 5.59
CA LEU A 436 17.99 -21.23 6.87
C LEU A 436 17.30 -20.18 7.74
N GLU A 437 16.01 -20.37 8.02
CA GLU A 437 15.32 -19.52 8.99
C GLU A 437 15.97 -19.68 10.37
N SER A 438 16.54 -18.58 10.87
CA SER A 438 16.96 -18.44 12.26
C SER A 438 15.78 -18.77 13.17
N GLY A 439 15.94 -19.78 14.03
CA GLY A 439 14.86 -20.39 14.80
C GLY A 439 13.96 -19.41 15.54
N GLY A 440 12.83 -19.07 14.92
CA GLY A 440 11.61 -18.65 15.60
C GLY A 440 10.71 -19.86 15.76
N ALA A 441 10.19 -20.09 16.97
CA ALA A 441 9.24 -21.18 17.26
C ALA A 441 8.04 -21.12 16.29
N VAL A 442 7.78 -22.23 15.60
CA VAL A 442 6.55 -22.42 14.83
C VAL A 442 5.77 -23.53 15.51
N GLU A 443 4.60 -23.14 16.04
CA GLU A 443 3.57 -24.02 16.55
C GLU A 443 3.18 -25.03 15.47
N SER A 444 3.17 -26.30 15.87
CA SER A 444 2.66 -27.41 15.08
C SER A 444 1.16 -27.24 14.84
N GLU A 445 0.75 -26.87 13.62
CA GLU A 445 -0.63 -27.00 13.15
C GLU A 445 -0.70 -28.07 12.06
N THR A 446 -1.28 -29.20 12.49
CA THR A 446 -2.16 -30.16 11.83
C THR A 446 -2.09 -30.34 10.31
N THR A 447 -1.66 -31.54 9.95
CA THR A 447 -1.77 -32.25 8.68
C THR A 447 -3.18 -32.19 8.06
N CYS A 448 -3.23 -32.17 6.72
CA CYS A 448 -4.36 -32.64 5.93
C CYS A 448 -3.95 -33.96 5.26
#